data_AF-A0A9P4N275-F1
#
_entry.id   AF-A0A9P4N275-F1
#
_cell.length_a   1.000
_cell.length_b   1.000
_cell.length_c   1.000
_cell.angle_alpha   90.00
_cell.angle_beta   90.00
_cell.angle_gamma   90.00
#
_symmetry.space_group_name_H-M   'P 1'
#
loop_
_entity.id
_entity.type
_entity.pdbx_description
1 polymer ?
#
loop_
_entity_poly.entity_id
_entity_poly.type
_entity_poly.pdbx_seq_one_letter_code
_entity_poly.pdbx_strand_id
1 'polypeptide(L)'
;MIRFENGKPSAVWFSQHANGEAFKFSILKKDKSGKRPIVYAANGSHALFPTSGSHDHTIPNLNLPTPLLLVDTTDAGPLYDPLPSSYFYRFANHTFTPYDASAPTAFLYFRGRWGDEQYPDSDKRQQQLVGNRKYTGGPTGPVDKQLERKEIWPQNSWSDGQRVRGSFGIIGVDWEGIGNKFKKLFGKGKSVVRVNVAGEVLK
;
A
#
# COMPACT_ATOMS: atom_id res chain seq x y z
N MET A 1 3.90 -7.85 2.95
CA MET A 1 4.09 -8.98 3.91
C MET A 1 3.54 -10.24 3.28
N ILE A 2 4.19 -11.39 3.43
CA ILE A 2 3.65 -12.70 3.02
C ILE A 2 3.45 -13.53 4.28
N ARG A 3 2.27 -14.17 4.43
CA ARG A 3 1.98 -15.11 5.51
C ARG A 3 2.31 -16.52 5.06
N PHE A 4 3.01 -17.27 5.92
CA PHE A 4 3.22 -18.70 5.75
C PHE A 4 2.49 -19.46 6.87
N GLU A 5 1.80 -20.52 6.49
CA GLU A 5 1.16 -21.48 7.38
C GLU A 5 1.70 -22.86 7.04
N ASN A 6 2.29 -23.56 8.02
CA ASN A 6 2.91 -24.88 7.82
C ASN A 6 3.90 -24.90 6.64
N GLY A 7 4.71 -23.84 6.51
CA GLY A 7 5.70 -23.69 5.44
C GLY A 7 5.12 -23.32 4.07
N LYS A 8 3.81 -23.12 3.92
CA LYS A 8 3.15 -22.76 2.66
C LYS A 8 2.64 -21.32 2.69
N PRO A 9 2.88 -20.50 1.66
CA PRO A 9 2.38 -19.14 1.62
C PRO A 9 0.85 -19.13 1.46
N SER A 10 0.13 -18.50 2.39
CA SER A 10 -1.35 -18.46 2.42
C SER A 10 -1.91 -17.15 1.88
N ALA A 11 -1.30 -16.01 2.23
CA ALA A 11 -1.78 -14.70 1.82
C ALA A 11 -0.65 -13.65 1.74
N VAL A 12 -0.94 -12.52 1.07
CA VAL A 12 -0.03 -11.38 0.91
C VAL A 12 -0.77 -10.09 1.23
N TRP A 13 -0.12 -9.22 2.01
CA TRP A 13 -0.52 -7.84 2.25
C TRP A 13 0.25 -6.90 1.33
N PHE A 14 -0.51 -6.10 0.61
CA PHE A 14 -0.08 -5.02 -0.27
C PHE A 14 -0.32 -3.69 0.44
N SER A 15 0.76 -3.00 0.79
CA SER A 15 0.67 -1.68 1.44
C SER A 15 0.35 -0.62 0.38
N GLN A 16 -0.74 0.09 0.58
CA GLN A 16 -1.23 1.18 -0.28
C GLN A 16 -1.39 2.40 0.62
N HIS A 17 -0.38 3.27 0.66
CA HIS A 17 -0.38 4.49 1.46
C HIS A 17 -0.54 4.21 2.96
N ALA A 18 -1.53 4.86 3.60
CA ALA A 18 -1.80 4.72 5.03
C ALA A 18 -2.31 3.32 5.43
N ASN A 19 -2.83 2.53 4.48
CA ASN A 19 -3.28 1.17 4.75
C ASN A 19 -2.98 0.22 3.58
N GLY A 20 -3.96 -0.57 3.12
CA GLY A 20 -3.75 -1.52 2.04
C GLY A 20 -4.79 -2.62 1.95
N GLU A 21 -4.44 -3.69 1.25
CA GLU A 21 -5.31 -4.83 1.01
C GLU A 21 -4.56 -6.16 1.16
N ALA A 22 -5.28 -7.17 1.66
CA ALA A 22 -4.80 -8.55 1.74
C ALA A 22 -5.44 -9.44 0.68
N PHE A 23 -4.66 -10.28 0.02
CA PHE A 23 -5.13 -11.24 -0.99
C PHE A 23 -4.60 -12.65 -0.71
N LYS A 24 -5.36 -13.68 -1.07
CA LYS A 24 -4.88 -15.07 -1.04
C LYS A 24 -3.67 -15.21 -1.94
N PHE A 25 -2.64 -15.92 -1.49
CA PHE A 25 -1.43 -16.13 -2.30
C PHE A 25 -1.73 -16.92 -3.59
N SER A 26 -2.72 -17.81 -3.55
CA SER A 26 -3.12 -18.65 -4.69
C SER A 26 -3.58 -17.84 -5.89
N ILE A 27 -4.26 -16.70 -5.68
CA ILE A 27 -4.82 -15.90 -6.77
C ILE A 27 -3.79 -14.99 -7.45
N LEU A 28 -2.65 -14.73 -6.79
CA LEU A 28 -1.61 -13.85 -7.32
C LEU A 28 -1.02 -14.40 -8.60
N LYS A 29 -0.82 -13.52 -9.59
CA LYS A 29 0.02 -13.80 -10.75
C LYS A 29 1.44 -14.09 -10.26
N LYS A 30 2.07 -15.11 -10.84
CA LYS A 30 3.41 -15.54 -10.47
C LYS A 30 4.36 -15.47 -11.66
N ASP A 31 5.64 -15.47 -11.37
CA ASP A 31 6.71 -15.62 -12.35
C ASP A 31 6.63 -16.96 -13.10
N LYS A 32 7.54 -17.18 -14.05
CA LYS A 32 7.58 -18.43 -14.85
C LYS A 32 7.76 -19.68 -13.99
N SER A 33 8.35 -19.57 -12.80
CA SER A 33 8.50 -20.71 -11.88
C SER A 33 7.20 -21.08 -11.17
N GLY A 34 6.18 -20.21 -11.21
CA GLY A 34 4.93 -20.39 -10.50
C GLY A 34 5.06 -20.27 -8.98
N LYS A 35 6.19 -19.75 -8.47
CA LYS A 35 6.47 -19.67 -7.02
C LYS A 35 6.48 -18.24 -6.51
N ARG A 36 6.85 -17.26 -7.33
CA ARG A 36 7.13 -15.90 -6.86
C ARG A 36 6.02 -14.95 -7.32
N PRO A 37 5.30 -14.28 -6.41
CA PRO A 37 4.25 -13.36 -6.81
C PRO A 37 4.86 -12.17 -7.56
N ILE A 38 4.18 -11.75 -8.63
CA ILE A 38 4.50 -10.51 -9.34
C ILE A 38 3.73 -9.38 -8.63
N VAL A 39 4.44 -8.34 -8.25
CA VAL A 39 3.92 -7.16 -7.55
C VAL A 39 4.20 -5.94 -8.41
N TYR A 40 3.22 -5.03 -8.49
CA TYR A 40 3.32 -3.82 -9.29
C TYR A 40 3.46 -2.61 -8.37
N ALA A 41 4.50 -1.79 -8.59
CA ALA A 41 4.71 -0.56 -7.85
C ALA A 41 4.02 0.61 -8.54
N ALA A 42 3.37 1.48 -7.76
CA ALA A 42 2.74 2.68 -8.27
C ALA A 42 3.77 3.69 -8.78
N ASN A 43 3.50 4.28 -9.94
CA ASN A 43 4.36 5.30 -10.52
C ASN A 43 4.36 6.56 -9.63
N GLY A 44 5.55 7.00 -9.21
CA GLY A 44 5.71 8.17 -8.34
C GLY A 44 5.21 7.98 -6.89
N SER A 45 4.97 6.74 -6.47
CA SER A 45 4.37 6.40 -5.17
C SER A 45 5.03 5.14 -4.58
N HIS A 46 4.82 4.87 -3.29
CA HIS A 46 5.31 3.66 -2.62
C HIS A 46 4.27 2.53 -2.58
N ALA A 47 3.06 2.78 -3.07
CA ALA A 47 1.99 1.82 -3.02
C ALA A 47 2.29 0.60 -3.91
N LEU A 48 1.95 -0.59 -3.41
CA LEU A 48 2.12 -1.86 -4.11
C LEU A 48 0.76 -2.47 -4.42
N PHE A 49 0.64 -3.08 -5.59
CA PHE A 49 -0.62 -3.66 -6.07
C PHE A 49 -0.43 -5.09 -6.61
N PRO A 50 -1.47 -5.94 -6.51
CA PRO A 50 -1.43 -7.30 -7.06
C PRO A 50 -1.68 -7.36 -8.57
N THR A 51 -2.16 -6.27 -9.17
CA THR A 51 -2.47 -6.15 -10.60
C THR A 51 -1.95 -4.82 -11.15
N SER A 52 -1.64 -4.81 -12.45
CA SER A 52 -1.33 -3.57 -13.18
C SER A 52 -2.62 -2.77 -13.47
N GLY A 53 -2.48 -1.50 -13.81
CA GLY A 53 -3.58 -0.60 -14.16
C GLY A 53 -3.75 0.55 -13.19
N SER A 54 -4.93 1.17 -13.22
CA SER A 54 -5.31 2.28 -12.36
C SER A 54 -5.99 1.77 -11.09
N HIS A 55 -5.58 2.31 -9.94
CA HIS A 55 -6.10 1.94 -8.63
C HIS A 55 -6.52 3.20 -7.88
N ASP A 56 -7.83 3.41 -7.77
CA ASP A 56 -8.37 4.51 -6.95
C ASP A 56 -8.21 4.16 -5.47
N HIS A 57 -7.71 5.10 -4.67
CA HIS A 57 -7.60 4.93 -3.22
C HIS A 57 -8.20 6.14 -2.49
N THR A 58 -9.18 6.78 -3.09
CA THR A 58 -9.87 7.95 -2.51
C THR A 58 -10.58 7.56 -1.20
N ILE A 59 -11.05 6.31 -1.10
CA ILE A 59 -11.60 5.73 0.13
C ILE A 59 -10.62 4.66 0.63
N PRO A 60 -10.12 4.76 1.88
CA PRO A 60 -9.27 3.72 2.46
C PRO A 60 -9.90 2.32 2.32
N ASN A 61 -9.11 1.34 1.86
CA ASN A 61 -9.48 -0.08 1.69
C ASN A 61 -10.49 -0.39 0.57
N LEU A 62 -10.81 0.57 -0.29
CA LEU A 62 -11.76 0.39 -1.38
C LEU A 62 -11.24 0.99 -2.67
N ASN A 63 -10.85 0.13 -3.61
CA ASN A 63 -10.64 0.55 -4.99
C ASN A 63 -11.99 0.81 -5.66
N LEU A 64 -12.25 2.07 -6.00
CA LEU A 64 -13.42 2.44 -6.80
C LEU A 64 -13.20 2.02 -8.27
N PRO A 65 -14.25 1.55 -8.97
CA PRO A 65 -14.14 1.17 -10.39
C PRO A 65 -13.91 2.39 -11.30
N THR A 66 -14.16 3.59 -10.79
CA THR A 66 -13.91 4.86 -11.47
C THR A 66 -13.01 5.75 -10.62
N PRO A 67 -11.90 6.27 -11.18
CA PRO A 67 -11.08 7.32 -10.58
C PRO A 67 -11.91 8.47 -10.03
N LEU A 68 -11.77 8.78 -8.74
CA LEU A 68 -12.49 9.86 -8.08
C LEU A 68 -11.57 11.05 -7.80
N LEU A 69 -10.55 10.88 -6.94
CA LEU A 69 -9.63 11.97 -6.58
C LEU A 69 -8.16 11.52 -6.50
N LEU A 70 -7.87 10.37 -5.88
CA LEU A 70 -6.51 9.89 -5.66
C LEU A 70 -6.34 8.53 -6.33
N VAL A 71 -5.49 8.48 -7.37
CA VAL A 71 -5.39 7.32 -8.26
C VAL A 71 -3.93 7.00 -8.47
N ASP A 72 -3.54 5.80 -8.08
CA ASP A 72 -2.24 5.25 -8.46
C ASP A 72 -2.33 4.63 -9.85
N THR A 73 -1.23 4.68 -10.58
CA THR A 73 -1.08 3.97 -11.85
C THR A 73 0.09 3.02 -11.75
N THR A 74 -0.09 1.82 -12.28
CA THR A 74 0.89 0.75 -12.25
C THR A 74 0.97 0.10 -13.61
N ASP A 75 2.17 -0.31 -14.01
CA ASP A 75 2.39 -1.09 -15.23
C ASP A 75 3.41 -2.20 -14.96
N ALA A 76 3.53 -3.13 -15.90
CA ALA A 76 4.42 -4.29 -15.72
C ALA A 76 5.90 -3.89 -15.68
N GLY A 77 6.27 -2.80 -16.37
CA GLY A 77 7.62 -2.27 -16.43
C GLY A 77 8.71 -3.30 -16.69
N PRO A 78 9.97 -2.92 -16.41
CA PRO A 78 11.06 -3.87 -16.22
C PRO A 78 10.84 -4.67 -14.94
N LEU A 79 11.13 -5.98 -14.99
CA LEU A 79 11.08 -6.84 -13.81
C LEU A 79 12.32 -6.59 -12.94
N TYR A 80 12.11 -6.19 -11.69
CA TYR A 80 13.14 -6.11 -10.67
C TYR A 80 13.06 -7.31 -9.72
N ASP A 81 14.18 -8.02 -9.56
CA ASP A 81 14.33 -9.09 -8.57
C ASP A 81 15.13 -8.57 -7.36
N PRO A 82 14.50 -8.36 -6.19
CA PRO A 82 15.21 -7.85 -5.02
C PRO A 82 15.99 -8.93 -4.26
N LEU A 83 15.81 -10.23 -4.54
CA LEU A 83 16.42 -11.30 -3.74
C LEU A 83 17.95 -11.24 -3.71
N PRO A 84 18.67 -10.99 -4.82
CA PRO A 84 20.13 -10.95 -4.81
C PRO A 84 20.71 -9.77 -4.02
N SER A 85 19.91 -8.73 -3.76
CA SER A 85 20.33 -7.50 -3.08
C SER A 85 19.62 -7.26 -1.75
N SER A 86 19.02 -8.30 -1.16
CA SER A 86 18.28 -8.19 0.09
C SER A 86 19.05 -8.76 1.28
N TYR A 87 18.98 -8.07 2.42
CA TYR A 87 19.33 -8.65 3.70
C TYR A 87 18.12 -9.32 4.34
N PHE A 88 18.33 -10.49 4.95
CA PHE A 88 17.28 -11.25 5.61
C PHE A 88 17.55 -11.29 7.11
N TYR A 89 16.49 -11.05 7.90
CA TYR A 89 16.55 -11.07 9.35
C TYR A 89 15.37 -11.87 9.92
N ARG A 90 15.63 -12.58 11.01
CA ARG A 90 14.61 -13.09 11.91
C ARG A 90 14.30 -12.00 12.94
N PHE A 91 13.03 -11.71 13.16
CA PHE A 91 12.59 -10.84 14.24
C PHE A 91 11.76 -11.65 15.24
N ALA A 92 12.18 -11.66 16.51
CA ALA A 92 11.46 -12.30 17.61
C ALA A 92 11.85 -11.67 18.95
N ASN A 93 10.89 -11.49 19.84
CA ASN A 93 11.08 -10.89 21.17
C ASN A 93 11.81 -9.54 21.05
N HIS A 94 11.31 -8.68 20.15
CA HIS A 94 11.89 -7.36 19.86
C HIS A 94 13.37 -7.35 19.43
N THR A 95 13.89 -8.48 18.95
CA THR A 95 15.29 -8.63 18.57
C THR A 95 15.43 -9.05 17.11
N PHE A 96 16.33 -8.38 16.37
CA PHE A 96 16.69 -8.75 15.01
C PHE A 96 17.93 -9.66 15.03
N THR A 97 17.82 -10.84 14.42
CA THR A 97 18.94 -11.76 14.18
C THR A 97 19.15 -11.85 12.67
N PRO A 98 20.31 -11.46 12.12
CA PRO A 98 20.54 -11.60 10.69
C PRO A 98 20.75 -13.08 10.32
N TYR A 99 20.33 -13.47 9.11
CA TYR A 99 20.66 -14.80 8.57
C TYR A 99 22.09 -14.87 8.04
N ASP A 100 22.66 -13.73 7.67
CA ASP A 100 24.07 -13.55 7.32
C ASP A 100 24.75 -12.75 8.43
N ALA A 101 25.76 -13.32 9.08
CA ALA A 101 26.45 -12.67 10.20
C ALA A 101 27.11 -11.32 9.84
N SER A 102 27.34 -11.06 8.54
CA SER A 102 27.87 -9.78 8.05
C SER A 102 26.81 -8.69 7.87
N ALA A 103 25.52 -9.05 7.89
CA ALA A 103 24.44 -8.10 7.64
C ALA A 103 24.24 -7.14 8.83
N PRO A 104 24.21 -5.81 8.59
CA PRO A 104 24.15 -4.82 9.66
C PRO A 104 22.77 -4.80 10.33
N THR A 105 22.71 -4.74 11.67
CA THR A 105 21.43 -4.69 12.40
C THR A 105 21.09 -3.31 12.96
N ALA A 106 22.06 -2.40 13.08
CA ALA A 106 21.90 -1.13 13.79
C ALA A 106 20.74 -0.28 13.25
N PHE A 107 20.59 -0.19 11.93
CA PHE A 107 19.53 0.61 11.30
C PHE A 107 18.11 0.08 11.57
N LEU A 108 17.96 -1.21 11.90
CA LEU A 108 16.67 -1.82 12.19
C LEU A 108 16.08 -1.29 13.51
N TYR A 109 16.94 -0.88 14.45
CA TYR A 109 16.56 -0.35 15.77
C TYR A 109 16.29 1.16 15.79
N PHE A 110 16.43 1.85 14.66
CA PHE A 110 16.12 3.27 14.58
C PHE A 110 14.62 3.52 14.83
N ARG A 111 14.31 4.40 15.78
CA ARG A 111 12.93 4.75 16.18
C ARG A 111 12.43 6.09 15.62
N GLY A 112 13.27 6.81 14.88
CA GLY A 112 12.88 8.06 14.23
C GLY A 112 12.13 7.82 12.92
N ARG A 113 12.04 8.88 12.11
CA ARG A 113 11.46 8.85 10.76
C ARG A 113 12.59 8.92 9.73
N TRP A 114 12.46 8.15 8.66
CA TRP A 114 13.40 8.17 7.54
C TRP A 114 13.01 9.27 6.55
N GLY A 115 13.92 10.17 6.22
CA GLY A 115 13.67 11.30 5.33
C GLY A 115 13.37 12.60 6.07
N ASP A 116 12.85 13.58 5.34
CA ASP A 116 12.65 14.94 5.86
C ASP A 116 11.44 15.04 6.80
N GLU A 117 11.47 16.05 7.66
CA GLU A 117 10.34 16.41 8.52
C GLU A 117 9.22 17.07 7.70
N GLN A 118 7.98 16.85 8.13
CA GLN A 118 6.82 17.53 7.57
C GLN A 118 6.96 19.05 7.69
N TYR A 119 6.70 19.77 6.60
CA TYR A 119 6.70 21.23 6.65
C TYR A 119 5.51 21.74 7.49
N PRO A 120 5.69 22.83 8.27
CA PRO A 120 4.59 23.49 8.94
C PRO A 120 3.50 23.91 7.95
N ASP A 121 2.24 23.93 8.41
CA ASP A 121 1.11 24.33 7.57
C ASP A 121 1.18 25.81 7.15
N SER A 122 2.02 26.62 7.81
CA SER A 122 2.32 28.01 7.45
C SER A 122 3.41 28.18 6.40
N ASP A 123 4.15 27.11 6.03
CA ASP A 123 5.18 27.21 5.00
C ASP A 123 4.53 27.40 3.63
N LYS A 124 4.93 28.44 2.89
CA LYS A 124 4.39 28.76 1.55
C LYS A 124 4.53 27.65 0.51
N ARG A 125 5.46 26.70 0.71
CA ARG A 125 5.66 25.54 -0.16
C ARG A 125 4.72 24.39 0.19
N GLN A 126 4.18 24.38 1.42
CA GLN A 126 3.28 23.33 1.88
C GLN A 126 1.89 23.54 1.27
N GLN A 127 1.46 22.56 0.49
CA GLN A 127 0.12 22.54 -0.10
C GLN A 127 -0.71 21.45 0.56
N GLN A 128 -2.02 21.69 0.68
CA GLN A 128 -2.97 20.73 1.21
C GLN A 128 -4.10 20.47 0.24
N LEU A 129 -4.43 19.19 0.05
CA LEU A 129 -5.55 18.75 -0.77
C LEU A 129 -6.38 17.73 0.02
N VAL A 130 -7.60 18.11 0.41
CA VAL A 130 -8.53 17.23 1.13
C VAL A 130 -7.89 16.61 2.39
N GLY A 131 -7.18 17.43 3.18
CA GLY A 131 -6.48 16.99 4.39
C GLY A 131 -5.13 16.28 4.16
N ASN A 132 -4.76 15.99 2.92
CA ASN A 132 -3.45 15.45 2.58
C ASN A 132 -2.45 16.57 2.34
N ARG A 133 -1.26 16.45 2.92
CA ARG A 133 -0.16 17.42 2.81
C ARG A 133 0.82 17.02 1.70
N LYS A 134 1.36 18.01 0.97
CA LYS A 134 2.38 17.78 -0.08
C LYS A 134 3.67 17.23 0.51
N TYR A 135 4.22 17.88 1.52
CA TYR A 135 5.42 17.42 2.24
C TYR A 135 4.99 16.81 3.56
N THR A 136 5.19 15.51 3.71
CA THR A 136 4.87 14.75 4.93
C THR A 136 6.14 14.14 5.49
N GLY A 137 6.15 13.92 6.81
CA GLY A 137 7.27 13.27 7.46
C GLY A 137 7.37 11.83 6.99
N GLY A 138 8.57 11.38 6.64
CA GLY A 138 8.76 10.03 6.09
C GLY A 138 8.44 8.90 7.08
N PRO A 139 8.60 7.63 6.68
CA PRO A 139 8.12 6.49 7.45
C PRO A 139 8.91 6.33 8.76
N THR A 140 8.24 5.87 9.82
CA THR A 140 8.94 5.46 11.06
C THR A 140 9.87 4.27 10.79
N GLY A 141 10.88 4.11 11.63
CA GLY A 141 11.88 3.05 11.45
C GLY A 141 11.36 1.62 11.65
N PRO A 142 12.17 0.60 11.29
CA PRO A 142 11.69 -0.78 11.16
C PRO A 142 11.17 -1.38 12.47
N VAL A 143 11.86 -1.16 13.59
CA VAL A 143 11.45 -1.67 14.91
C VAL A 143 10.12 -1.10 15.40
N ASP A 144 9.73 0.09 14.93
CA ASP A 144 8.48 0.75 15.28
C ASP A 144 7.27 0.18 14.51
N LYS A 145 7.51 -0.68 13.51
CA LYS A 145 6.44 -1.37 12.79
C LYS A 145 5.88 -2.51 13.63
N GLN A 146 4.63 -2.87 13.36
CA GLN A 146 3.97 -4.02 13.99
C GLN A 146 4.49 -5.34 13.39
N LEU A 147 5.74 -5.70 13.69
CA LEU A 147 6.41 -6.86 13.08
C LEU A 147 5.89 -8.21 13.63
N GLU A 148 5.48 -8.25 14.90
CA GLU A 148 4.92 -9.43 15.59
C GLU A 148 3.38 -9.47 15.56
N ARG A 149 2.77 -8.82 14.57
CA ARG A 149 1.31 -8.76 14.44
C ARG A 149 0.69 -10.12 14.13
N LYS A 150 -0.44 -10.38 14.79
CA LYS A 150 -1.28 -11.57 14.57
C LYS A 150 -1.92 -11.58 13.19
N GLU A 151 -2.46 -10.46 12.75
CA GLU A 151 -3.11 -10.36 11.43
C GLU A 151 -2.11 -10.10 10.29
N ILE A 152 -2.55 -10.37 9.05
CA ILE A 152 -1.74 -10.09 7.86
C ILE A 152 -1.70 -8.60 7.49
N TRP A 153 -2.53 -7.75 8.09
CA TRP A 153 -2.51 -6.28 8.00
C TRP A 153 -2.08 -5.64 9.34
N PRO A 154 -1.49 -4.44 9.33
CA PRO A 154 -1.25 -3.70 10.57
C PRO A 154 -2.59 -3.30 11.20
N GLN A 155 -2.65 -3.20 12.52
CA GLN A 155 -3.80 -2.70 13.27
C GLN A 155 -3.74 -1.19 13.41
N ASN A 156 -4.69 -0.48 12.81
CA ASN A 156 -4.83 0.97 12.85
C ASN A 156 -6.32 1.34 12.73
N SER A 157 -6.63 2.64 12.69
CA SER A 157 -8.01 3.16 12.58
C SER A 157 -8.75 2.77 11.29
N TRP A 158 -8.04 2.24 10.30
CA TRP A 158 -8.60 1.77 9.02
C TRP A 158 -8.57 0.24 8.89
N SER A 159 -8.21 -0.50 9.94
CA SER A 159 -8.11 -1.97 9.88
C SER A 159 -9.44 -2.69 10.10
N ASP A 160 -10.47 -1.97 10.53
CA ASP A 160 -11.79 -2.56 10.75
C ASP A 160 -12.39 -3.07 9.43
N GLY A 161 -13.00 -4.26 9.48
CA GLY A 161 -13.56 -4.95 8.32
C GLY A 161 -12.54 -5.48 7.29
N GLN A 162 -11.23 -5.39 7.56
CA GLN A 162 -10.20 -5.98 6.70
C GLN A 162 -10.35 -7.50 6.62
N ARG A 163 -10.08 -8.05 5.43
CA ARG A 163 -10.20 -9.48 5.15
C ARG A 163 -9.24 -9.91 4.06
N VAL A 164 -8.86 -11.18 4.08
CA VAL A 164 -8.09 -11.79 3.00
C VAL A 164 -9.02 -12.02 1.79
N ARG A 165 -8.77 -11.30 0.71
CA ARG A 165 -9.58 -11.34 -0.51
C ARG A 165 -9.23 -12.56 -1.37
N GLY A 166 -10.26 -13.24 -1.89
CA GLY A 166 -10.13 -14.38 -2.80
C GLY A 166 -10.18 -14.02 -4.29
N SER A 167 -10.35 -12.74 -4.63
CA SER A 167 -10.37 -12.22 -6.00
C SER A 167 -9.85 -10.77 -6.03
N PHE A 168 -9.46 -10.28 -7.22
CA PHE A 168 -8.96 -8.90 -7.45
C PHE A 168 -10.06 -7.85 -7.64
N GLY A 169 -11.33 -8.28 -7.69
CA GLY A 169 -12.51 -7.44 -7.88
C GLY A 169 -13.77 -8.23 -7.57
N ILE A 170 -14.87 -7.52 -7.34
CA ILE A 170 -16.11 -8.11 -6.84
C ILE A 170 -16.89 -8.77 -7.98
N ILE A 171 -16.84 -10.09 -8.08
CA ILE A 171 -17.89 -10.84 -8.79
C ILE A 171 -19.12 -10.81 -7.88
N GLY A 172 -20.19 -10.12 -8.30
CA GLY A 172 -21.50 -10.16 -7.63
C GLY A 172 -21.96 -8.92 -6.85
N VAL A 173 -21.39 -7.73 -7.10
CA VAL A 173 -21.99 -6.47 -6.59
C VAL A 173 -22.95 -5.90 -7.62
N ASP A 174 -24.21 -5.80 -7.20
CA ASP A 174 -25.26 -5.05 -7.89
C ASP A 174 -24.97 -3.55 -7.79
N TRP A 175 -24.43 -3.01 -8.89
CA TRP A 175 -24.10 -1.60 -9.02
C TRP A 175 -25.35 -0.70 -9.14
N GLU A 176 -26.53 -1.24 -9.48
CA GLU A 176 -27.78 -0.47 -9.46
C GLU A 176 -28.22 -0.17 -8.02
N GLY A 177 -28.08 -1.15 -7.11
CA GLY A 177 -28.40 -1.00 -5.68
C GLY A 177 -27.51 0.02 -4.95
N ILE A 178 -26.22 0.10 -5.30
CA ILE A 178 -25.27 1.07 -4.72
C ILE A 178 -25.47 2.46 -5.31
N GLY A 179 -25.68 2.57 -6.63
CA GLY A 179 -25.95 3.84 -7.30
C GLY A 179 -27.19 4.55 -6.75
N ASN A 180 -28.22 3.80 -6.38
CA ASN A 180 -29.44 4.35 -5.78
C ASN A 180 -29.25 4.81 -4.32
N LYS A 181 -28.36 4.19 -3.54
CA LYS A 181 -28.00 4.66 -2.19
C LYS A 181 -27.13 5.92 -2.23
N PHE A 182 -26.19 6.02 -3.16
CA PHE A 182 -25.34 7.21 -3.33
C PHE A 182 -26.12 8.44 -3.82
N LYS A 183 -27.07 8.25 -4.77
CA LYS A 183 -28.00 9.33 -5.18
C LYS A 183 -28.86 9.85 -4.03
N LYS A 184 -29.20 8.99 -3.06
CA LYS A 184 -30.00 9.36 -1.88
C LYS A 184 -29.19 10.09 -0.81
N LEU A 185 -27.90 9.78 -0.66
CA LEU A 185 -27.03 10.42 0.35
C LEU A 185 -26.45 11.77 -0.06
N PHE A 186 -26.14 11.99 -1.34
CA PHE A 186 -25.35 13.17 -1.75
C PHE A 186 -26.08 14.16 -2.66
N GLY A 187 -27.34 13.90 -3.02
CA GLY A 187 -28.08 14.76 -3.96
C GLY A 187 -27.35 14.89 -5.30
N LYS A 188 -27.92 15.66 -6.25
CA LYS A 188 -27.23 15.96 -7.51
C LYS A 188 -26.06 16.93 -7.23
N GLY A 189 -24.91 16.39 -6.86
CA GLY A 189 -23.66 17.12 -6.68
C GLY A 189 -23.08 17.56 -8.03
N LYS A 190 -22.70 18.84 -8.12
CA LYS A 190 -22.09 19.48 -9.28
C LYS A 190 -20.80 18.74 -9.71
N SER A 191 -20.51 18.84 -11.01
CA SER A 191 -19.32 18.30 -11.68
C SER A 191 -18.04 18.46 -10.86
N VAL A 192 -17.40 17.33 -10.55
CA VAL A 192 -16.09 17.26 -9.90
C VAL A 192 -15.03 17.86 -10.83
N VAL A 193 -14.30 18.86 -10.34
CA VAL A 193 -13.15 19.45 -11.04
C VAL A 193 -12.00 18.46 -10.95
N ARG A 194 -11.51 17.97 -12.10
CA ARG A 194 -10.31 17.15 -12.18
C ARG A 194 -9.09 18.03 -11.92
N VAL A 195 -8.33 17.73 -10.88
CA VAL A 195 -7.02 18.36 -10.63
C VAL A 195 -5.95 17.32 -10.95
N ASN A 196 -5.16 17.58 -11.99
CA ASN A 196 -3.96 16.78 -12.25
C ASN A 196 -2.95 17.10 -11.15
N VAL A 197 -2.65 16.14 -10.28
CA VAL A 197 -1.50 16.23 -9.38
C VAL A 197 -0.27 15.89 -10.22
N ALA A 198 0.29 16.91 -10.87
CA ALA A 198 1.48 16.77 -11.68
C ALA A 198 2.69 16.45 -10.78
N GLY A 199 3.38 15.35 -11.08
CA GLY A 199 4.80 15.24 -10.77
C GLY A 199 5.53 16.32 -11.55
N GLU A 200 6.27 17.18 -10.87
CA GLU A 200 7.06 18.24 -11.50
C GLU A 200 8.09 17.60 -12.45
N VAL A 201 8.02 17.95 -13.74
CA VAL A 201 9.18 17.82 -14.63
C VAL A 201 10.01 19.07 -14.40
N LEU A 202 11.16 18.90 -13.76
CA LEU A 202 12.18 19.95 -13.67
C LEU A 202 12.68 20.25 -15.09
N LYS A 203 12.65 21.53 -15.49
CA LYS A 203 13.34 22.04 -16.67
C LYS A 203 14.75 22.48 -16.30
#